data_AF-A0A4P5WQG6-F1
#
_entry.id   AF-A0A4P5WQG6-F1
#
_cell.length_a   1.000
_cell.length_b   1.000
_cell.length_c   1.000
_cell.angle_alpha   90.00
_cell.angle_beta   90.00
_cell.angle_gamma   90.00
#
_symmetry.space_group_name_H-M   'P 1'
#
loop_
_entity.id
_entity.type
_entity.pdbx_description
1 polymer ?
#
loop_
_entity_poly.entity_id
_entity_poly.type
_entity_poly.pdbx_seq_one_letter_code
_entity_poly.pdbx_strand_id
1 'polypeptide(L)'
;MSRRVTVQTTASPDQWLQIAVRALARSDRTAVQIERLLDAKGASPSEIRTAIKRLTSLNYLDDAAFASRWIERRLTCMPMGRARLHEELLVTGCPEQIVQATVRAAYRKVSEQNLAQQVVTRAGRSSSVQTVSRLGRLLSQRGFDEDTIETVIGSLLREES
;
A
#
# COMPACT_ATOMS: atom_id res chain seq x y z
N MET A 1 -24.86 50.57 -12.68
CA MET A 1 -23.85 50.26 -11.63
C MET A 1 -24.54 49.52 -10.50
N SER A 2 -24.22 48.25 -10.27
CA SER A 2 -24.38 47.54 -8.98
C SER A 2 -23.78 46.15 -9.13
N ARG A 3 -22.52 46.03 -8.70
CA ARG A 3 -21.74 44.79 -8.74
C ARG A 3 -22.24 43.93 -7.58
N ARG A 4 -22.89 42.79 -7.88
CA ARG A 4 -23.18 41.76 -6.88
C ARG A 4 -21.84 41.31 -6.29
N VAL A 5 -21.62 41.62 -5.02
CA VAL A 5 -20.55 41.02 -4.23
C VAL A 5 -21.03 39.60 -3.91
N THR A 6 -20.50 38.63 -4.64
CA THR A 6 -20.65 37.21 -4.28
C THR A 6 -19.88 37.02 -2.98
N VAL A 7 -20.60 36.89 -1.86
CA VAL A 7 -20.02 36.50 -0.58
C VAL A 7 -19.48 35.09 -0.76
N GLN A 8 -18.16 34.96 -0.90
CA GLN A 8 -17.49 33.67 -0.78
C GLN A 8 -17.65 33.24 0.67
N THR A 9 -18.52 32.26 0.92
CA THR A 9 -18.57 31.53 2.18
C THR A 9 -17.22 30.83 2.36
N THR A 10 -16.27 31.48 3.04
CA THR A 10 -15.06 30.82 3.50
C THR A 10 -15.49 29.79 4.52
N ALA A 11 -15.44 28.52 4.15
CA ALA A 11 -15.48 27.43 5.09
C ALA A 11 -14.53 27.72 6.26
N SER A 12 -14.98 27.55 7.50
CA SER A 12 -14.08 27.66 8.64
C SER A 12 -12.93 26.67 8.45
N PRO A 13 -11.65 27.04 8.68
CA PRO A 13 -10.50 26.13 8.60
C PRO A 13 -10.73 24.80 9.34
N ASP A 14 -11.56 24.84 10.38
CA ASP A 14 -11.92 23.69 11.19
C ASP A 14 -12.82 22.67 10.48
N GLN A 15 -13.61 23.06 9.46
CA GLN A 15 -14.52 22.12 8.80
C GLN A 15 -13.75 21.04 8.04
N TRP A 16 -12.69 21.43 7.32
CA TRP A 16 -11.89 20.51 6.51
C TRP A 16 -11.12 19.54 7.41
N LEU A 17 -10.60 20.06 8.53
CA LEU A 17 -9.98 19.24 9.56
C LEU A 17 -10.97 18.21 10.14
N GLN A 18 -12.19 18.62 10.48
CA GLN A 18 -13.22 17.70 10.98
C GLN A 18 -13.59 16.61 9.97
N ILE A 19 -13.74 16.97 8.69
CA ILE A 19 -14.02 16.00 7.62
C ILE A 19 -12.88 14.99 7.51
N ALA A 20 -11.62 15.45 7.49
CA ALA A 20 -10.45 14.60 7.38
C ALA A 20 -10.29 13.68 8.61
N VAL A 21 -10.44 14.22 9.83
CA VAL A 21 -10.38 13.42 11.07
C VAL A 21 -11.45 12.34 11.08
N ARG A 22 -12.69 12.64 10.68
CA ARG A 22 -13.75 11.63 10.54
C ARG A 22 -13.42 10.57 9.49
N ALA A 23 -12.70 10.92 8.43
CA ALA A 23 -12.28 9.96 7.42
C ALA A 23 -11.18 9.04 7.94
N LEU A 24 -10.19 9.59 8.67
CA LEU A 24 -9.09 8.86 9.29
C LEU A 24 -9.56 7.94 10.43
N ALA A 25 -10.57 8.37 11.20
CA ALA A 25 -11.16 7.55 12.25
C ALA A 25 -11.87 6.29 11.73
N ARG A 26 -12.31 6.28 10.46
CA ARG A 26 -12.98 5.12 9.83
C ARG A 26 -12.00 4.16 9.18
N SER A 27 -10.88 4.67 8.68
CA SER A 27 -9.88 3.88 7.96
C SER A 27 -8.57 4.64 7.89
N ASP A 28 -7.47 3.90 7.97
CA ASP A 28 -6.15 4.36 7.58
C ASP A 28 -6.18 4.92 6.15
N ARG A 29 -5.58 6.09 5.95
CA ARG A 29 -5.50 6.81 4.67
C ARG A 29 -4.15 7.50 4.53
N THR A 30 -3.70 7.65 3.28
CA THR A 30 -2.53 8.45 2.93
C THR A 30 -2.89 9.94 2.83
N ALA A 31 -1.87 10.82 2.87
CA ALA A 31 -2.05 12.25 2.66
C ALA A 31 -2.75 12.54 1.33
N VAL A 32 -2.31 11.92 0.23
CA VAL A 32 -2.92 12.07 -1.11
C VAL A 32 -4.39 11.65 -1.13
N GLN A 33 -4.77 10.61 -0.37
CA GLN A 33 -6.17 10.21 -0.28
C GLN A 33 -7.02 11.23 0.48
N ILE A 34 -6.46 11.88 1.51
CA ILE A 34 -7.14 12.99 2.21
C ILE A 34 -7.21 14.23 1.32
N GLU A 35 -6.16 14.54 0.57
CA GLU A 35 -6.17 15.65 -0.40
C GLU A 35 -7.29 15.47 -1.42
N ARG A 36 -7.37 14.29 -2.06
CA ARG A 36 -8.44 13.95 -3.01
C ARG A 36 -9.83 14.00 -2.38
N LEU A 37 -9.95 13.56 -1.13
CA LEU A 37 -11.21 13.63 -0.40
C LEU A 37 -11.66 15.08 -0.19
N LEU A 38 -10.75 15.96 0.25
CA LEU A 38 -11.07 17.36 0.52
C LEU A 38 -11.33 18.14 -0.77
N ASP A 39 -10.56 17.89 -1.83
CA ASP A 39 -10.77 18.44 -3.16
C ASP A 39 -12.15 18.08 -3.71
N ALA A 40 -12.54 16.80 -3.63
CA ALA A 40 -13.88 16.33 -4.01
C ALA A 40 -15.00 16.92 -3.14
N LYS A 41 -14.69 17.49 -1.97
CA LYS A 41 -15.63 18.20 -1.10
C LYS A 41 -15.65 19.71 -1.33
N GLY A 42 -14.84 20.21 -2.26
CA GLY A 42 -14.81 21.61 -2.68
C GLY A 42 -13.81 22.48 -1.90
N ALA A 43 -12.85 21.88 -1.19
CA ALA A 43 -11.79 22.64 -0.54
C ALA A 43 -10.83 23.23 -1.59
N SER A 44 -10.44 24.50 -1.41
CA SER A 44 -9.42 25.11 -2.26
C SER A 44 -8.02 24.51 -1.98
N PRO A 45 -7.06 24.62 -2.93
CA PRO A 45 -5.71 24.11 -2.73
C PRO A 45 -5.01 24.65 -1.47
N SER A 46 -5.27 25.91 -1.09
CA SER A 46 -4.73 26.51 0.14
C SER A 46 -5.33 25.90 1.42
N GLU A 47 -6.64 25.61 1.41
CA GLU A 47 -7.32 24.98 2.53
C GLU A 47 -6.86 23.54 2.72
N ILE A 48 -6.70 22.79 1.61
CA ILE A 48 -6.16 21.43 1.62
C ILE A 48 -4.76 21.42 2.23
N ARG A 49 -3.84 22.27 1.74
CA ARG A 49 -2.48 22.37 2.30
C ARG A 49 -2.49 22.69 3.79
N THR A 50 -3.38 23.58 4.22
CA THR A 50 -3.51 23.96 5.63
C THR A 50 -4.00 22.78 6.49
N ALA A 51 -5.02 22.06 6.02
CA ALA A 51 -5.56 20.89 6.69
C ALA A 51 -4.53 19.75 6.78
N ILE A 52 -3.85 19.42 5.67
CA ILE A 52 -2.78 18.40 5.65
C ILE A 52 -1.67 18.76 6.63
N LYS A 53 -1.14 19.99 6.57
CA LYS A 53 -0.10 20.44 7.51
C LYS A 53 -0.54 20.31 8.96
N ARG A 54 -1.79 20.67 9.27
CA ARG A 54 -2.33 20.56 10.62
C ARG A 54 -2.44 19.10 11.06
N LEU A 55 -2.99 18.23 10.21
CA LEU A 55 -3.13 16.79 10.48
C LEU A 55 -1.77 16.12 10.71
N THR A 56 -0.77 16.43 9.89
CA THR A 56 0.60 15.93 10.07
C THR A 56 1.21 16.46 11.37
N SER A 57 1.07 17.75 11.70
CA SER A 57 1.59 18.29 12.96
C SER A 57 0.95 17.68 14.22
N LEU A 58 -0.26 17.16 14.09
CA LEU A 58 -0.99 16.47 15.14
C LEU A 58 -0.80 14.94 15.09
N ASN A 59 0.08 14.42 14.22
CA ASN A 59 0.32 12.99 13.98
C ASN A 59 -0.92 12.18 13.57
N TYR A 60 -1.96 12.82 13.02
CA TYR A 60 -3.10 12.11 12.42
C TYR A 60 -2.77 11.59 11.02
N LEU A 61 -1.81 12.21 10.32
CA LEU A 61 -1.31 11.78 9.03
C LEU A 61 0.18 11.49 9.12
N ASP A 62 0.54 10.25 8.79
CA ASP A 62 1.90 9.77 8.65
C ASP A 62 1.93 8.66 7.60
N ASP A 63 2.38 9.01 6.39
CA ASP A 63 2.43 8.08 5.26
C ASP A 63 3.48 6.96 5.47
N ALA A 64 4.53 7.20 6.27
CA ALA A 64 5.53 6.18 6.57
C ALA A 64 4.99 5.15 7.56
N ALA A 65 4.27 5.61 8.58
CA ALA A 65 3.56 4.73 9.50
C ALA A 65 2.43 3.97 8.78
N PHE A 66 1.69 4.63 7.89
CA PHE A 66 0.70 3.97 7.01
C PHE A 66 1.35 2.86 6.19
N ALA A 67 2.43 3.17 5.45
CA ALA A 67 3.11 2.21 4.58
C ALA A 67 3.59 0.97 5.34
N SER A 68 4.15 1.17 6.53
CA SER A 68 4.63 0.10 7.39
C SER A 68 3.51 -0.86 7.80
N ARG A 69 2.40 -0.32 8.33
CA ARG A 69 1.22 -1.11 8.71
C ARG A 69 0.57 -1.79 7.50
N TRP A 70 0.53 -1.09 6.37
CA TRP A 70 -0.03 -1.62 5.13
C TRP A 70 0.75 -2.84 4.65
N ILE A 71 2.09 -2.76 4.60
CA ILE A 71 2.94 -3.88 4.17
C ILE A 71 2.78 -5.08 5.11
N GLU A 72 2.81 -4.86 6.41
CA GLU A 72 2.67 -5.93 7.41
C GLU A 72 1.36 -6.69 7.22
N ARG A 73 0.24 -5.97 7.12
CA ARG A 73 -1.06 -6.56 6.85
C ARG A 73 -1.09 -7.27 5.48
N ARG A 74 -0.49 -6.64 4.46
CA ARG A 74 -0.53 -7.16 3.09
C ARG A 74 0.22 -8.48 2.98
N LEU A 75 1.45 -8.57 3.48
CA LEU A 75 2.26 -9.78 3.43
C LEU A 75 1.69 -10.92 4.28
N THR A 76 1.04 -10.59 5.40
CA THR A 76 0.38 -11.59 6.25
C THR A 76 -0.77 -12.28 5.49
N CYS A 77 -1.65 -11.49 4.87
CA CYS A 77 -2.81 -12.00 4.15
C CYS A 77 -2.43 -12.58 2.77
N MET A 78 -1.54 -11.92 2.04
CA MET A 78 -1.18 -12.25 0.66
C MET A 78 0.34 -12.10 0.45
N PRO A 79 1.12 -13.16 0.76
CA PRO A 79 2.54 -13.20 0.47
C PRO A 79 2.81 -12.94 -1.02
N MET A 80 3.78 -12.05 -1.28
CA MET A 80 4.15 -11.61 -2.62
C MET A 80 5.62 -11.21 -2.66
N GLY A 81 6.15 -11.05 -3.87
CA GLY A 81 7.50 -10.57 -4.07
C GLY A 81 7.60 -9.05 -4.02
N ARG A 82 8.84 -8.57 -3.94
CA ARG A 82 9.19 -7.18 -3.64
C ARG A 82 8.67 -6.20 -4.68
N ALA A 83 8.81 -6.54 -5.96
CA ALA A 83 8.40 -5.67 -7.06
C ALA A 83 6.89 -5.41 -7.03
N ARG A 84 6.09 -6.47 -6.87
CA ARG A 84 4.64 -6.34 -6.77
C ARG A 84 4.20 -5.61 -5.51
N LEU A 85 4.83 -5.86 -4.36
CA LEU A 85 4.51 -5.13 -3.13
C LEU A 85 4.77 -3.62 -3.28
N HIS A 86 5.85 -3.27 -3.97
CA HIS A 86 6.20 -1.89 -4.28
C HIS A 86 5.13 -1.21 -5.14
N GLU A 87 4.74 -1.83 -6.25
CA GLU A 87 3.69 -1.33 -7.14
C GLU A 87 2.35 -1.15 -6.42
N GLU A 88 1.93 -2.16 -5.65
CA GLU A 88 0.68 -2.09 -4.91
C GLU A 88 0.68 -0.97 -3.85
N LEU A 89 1.82 -0.74 -3.18
CA LEU A 89 1.95 0.35 -2.22
C LEU A 89 1.97 1.72 -2.92
N LEU A 90 2.59 1.85 -4.10
CA LEU A 90 2.52 3.09 -4.90
C LEU A 90 1.09 3.44 -5.29
N VAL A 91 0.27 2.45 -5.65
CA VAL A 91 -1.14 2.65 -6.01
C VAL A 91 -1.94 3.26 -4.85
N THR A 92 -1.53 3.06 -3.59
CA THR A 92 -2.18 3.71 -2.44
C THR A 92 -2.00 5.24 -2.42
N GLY A 93 -1.04 5.77 -3.18
CA GLY A 93 -0.67 7.18 -3.21
C GLY A 93 0.43 7.56 -2.23
N CYS A 94 1.12 6.59 -1.61
CA CYS A 94 2.32 6.87 -0.83
C CYS A 94 3.44 7.47 -1.71
N PRO A 95 4.20 8.45 -1.21
CA PRO A 95 5.37 8.98 -1.91
C PRO A 95 6.41 7.89 -2.22
N GLU A 96 6.97 7.92 -3.44
CA GLU A 96 7.97 6.95 -3.93
C GLU A 96 9.11 6.69 -2.92
N GLN A 97 9.64 7.75 -2.31
CA GLN A 97 10.72 7.64 -1.33
C GLN A 97 10.30 6.83 -0.09
N ILE A 98 9.06 7.00 0.37
CA ILE A 98 8.50 6.24 1.50
C ILE A 98 8.28 4.78 1.08
N VAL A 99 7.73 4.54 -0.11
CA VAL A 99 7.53 3.19 -0.65
C VAL A 99 8.86 2.45 -0.72
N GLN A 100 9.86 3.01 -1.39
CA GLN A 100 11.17 2.40 -1.55
C GLN A 100 11.82 2.08 -0.20
N ALA A 101 11.78 3.03 0.74
CA ALA A 101 12.35 2.84 2.07
C ALA A 101 11.64 1.74 2.86
N THR A 102 10.30 1.73 2.84
CA THR A 102 9.48 0.80 3.63
C THR A 102 9.55 -0.61 3.08
N VAL A 103 9.45 -0.78 1.75
CA VAL A 103 9.60 -2.08 1.08
C VAL A 103 10.99 -2.65 1.35
N ARG A 104 12.05 -1.85 1.21
CA ARG A 104 13.41 -2.28 1.53
C ARG A 104 13.54 -2.71 3.00
N ALA A 105 12.94 -1.97 3.93
CA ALA A 105 12.97 -2.32 5.35
C ALA A 105 12.23 -3.64 5.66
N ALA A 106 11.10 -3.89 4.98
CA ALA A 106 10.32 -5.12 5.13
C ALA A 106 11.10 -6.37 4.68
N TYR A 107 11.69 -6.32 3.47
CA TYR A 107 12.46 -7.45 2.93
C TYR A 107 13.86 -7.63 3.54
N ARG A 108 14.28 -6.73 4.44
CA ARG A 108 15.43 -7.01 5.34
C ARG A 108 15.05 -7.95 6.49
N LYS A 109 13.77 -7.98 6.87
CA LYS A 109 13.26 -8.78 7.98
C LYS A 109 12.60 -10.08 7.52
N VAL A 110 12.15 -10.13 6.27
CA VAL A 110 11.42 -11.27 5.70
C VAL A 110 12.17 -11.80 4.48
N SER A 111 12.35 -13.13 4.42
CA SER A 111 12.89 -13.80 3.24
C SER A 111 11.81 -13.95 2.17
N GLU A 112 12.14 -13.54 0.95
CA GLU A 112 11.29 -13.67 -0.23
C GLU A 112 11.01 -15.14 -0.58
N GLN A 113 12.02 -16.01 -0.41
CA GLN A 113 11.88 -17.46 -0.53
C GLN A 113 10.89 -18.04 0.49
N ASN A 114 10.93 -17.57 1.74
CA ASN A 114 9.98 -18.03 2.77
C ASN A 114 8.54 -17.62 2.42
N LEU A 115 8.35 -16.41 1.88
CA LEU A 115 7.03 -15.96 1.41
C LEU A 115 6.54 -16.79 0.22
N ALA A 116 7.41 -17.07 -0.76
CA ALA A 116 7.09 -17.92 -1.90
C ALA A 116 6.72 -19.35 -1.45
N GLN A 117 7.46 -19.93 -0.51
CA GLN A 117 7.15 -21.24 0.07
C GLN A 117 5.78 -21.26 0.76
N GLN A 118 5.40 -20.18 1.47
CA GLN A 118 4.05 -20.06 2.04
C GLN A 118 2.96 -20.07 0.96
N VAL A 119 3.19 -19.42 -0.18
CA VAL A 119 2.24 -19.45 -1.31
C VAL A 119 2.08 -20.87 -1.85
N VAL A 120 3.20 -21.57 -2.06
CA VAL A 120 3.18 -22.97 -2.53
C VAL A 120 2.44 -23.87 -1.56
N THR A 121 2.74 -23.78 -0.26
CA THR A 121 2.07 -24.57 0.78
C THR A 121 0.56 -24.32 0.81
N ARG A 122 0.12 -23.05 0.69
CA ARG A 122 -1.31 -22.70 0.64
C ARG A 122 -2.00 -23.17 -0.65
N ALA A 123 -1.28 -23.26 -1.76
CA ALA A 123 -1.81 -23.62 -3.08
C ALA A 123 -1.88 -25.13 -3.35
N GLY A 124 -1.40 -25.96 -2.41
CA GLY A 124 -1.30 -27.41 -2.52
C GLY A 124 0.02 -27.84 -3.16
N ARG A 125 0.81 -28.61 -2.40
CA ARG A 125 2.11 -29.17 -2.85
C ARG A 125 1.89 -30.39 -3.74
N SER A 126 2.62 -30.46 -4.85
CA SER A 126 2.74 -31.65 -5.71
C SER A 126 3.87 -31.45 -6.72
N SER A 127 4.64 -32.50 -6.97
CA SER A 127 5.70 -32.60 -7.99
C SER A 127 5.20 -32.86 -9.41
N SER A 128 3.88 -33.01 -9.61
CA SER A 128 3.32 -33.18 -10.96
C SER A 128 3.64 -31.98 -11.87
N VAL A 129 3.99 -32.25 -13.12
CA VAL A 129 4.38 -31.23 -14.12
C VAL A 129 3.33 -30.12 -14.24
N GLN A 130 2.05 -30.51 -14.24
CA GLN A 130 0.92 -29.56 -14.29
C GLN A 130 0.87 -28.66 -13.05
N THR A 131 1.11 -29.22 -11.86
CA THR A 131 1.11 -28.44 -10.61
C THR A 131 2.30 -27.50 -10.54
N VAL A 132 3.48 -27.98 -10.89
CA VAL A 132 4.71 -27.16 -10.92
C VAL A 132 4.56 -25.96 -11.86
N SER A 133 4.05 -26.18 -13.08
CA SER A 133 3.80 -25.10 -14.03
C SER A 133 2.77 -24.09 -13.51
N ARG A 134 1.71 -24.58 -12.86
CA ARG A 134 0.69 -23.73 -12.22
C ARG A 134 1.28 -22.90 -11.07
N LEU A 135 2.13 -23.50 -10.23
CA LEU A 135 2.78 -22.84 -9.10
C LEU A 135 3.78 -21.78 -9.57
N GLY A 136 4.62 -22.08 -10.57
CA GLY A 136 5.53 -21.09 -11.15
C GLY A 136 4.78 -19.86 -11.68
N ARG A 137 3.69 -20.08 -12.43
CA ARG A 137 2.83 -18.99 -12.90
C ARG A 137 2.19 -18.21 -11.74
N LEU A 138 1.72 -18.90 -10.71
CA LEU A 138 1.16 -18.25 -9.52
C LEU A 138 2.20 -17.36 -8.82
N LEU A 139 3.43 -17.85 -8.64
CA LEU A 139 4.50 -17.09 -8.02
C LEU A 139 4.92 -15.88 -8.86
N SER A 140 5.05 -16.05 -10.17
CA SER A 140 5.31 -14.95 -11.11
C SER A 140 4.19 -13.89 -11.05
N GLN A 141 2.92 -14.30 -11.01
CA GLN A 141 1.80 -13.39 -10.80
C GLN A 141 1.88 -12.69 -9.43
N ARG A 142 2.45 -13.32 -8.41
CA ARG A 142 2.70 -12.68 -7.10
C ARG A 142 3.97 -11.83 -7.08
N GLY A 143 4.66 -11.68 -8.20
CA GLY A 143 5.81 -10.80 -8.36
C GLY A 143 7.08 -11.28 -7.67
N PHE A 144 7.20 -12.57 -7.40
CA PHE A 144 8.48 -13.17 -7.00
C PHE A 144 9.43 -13.16 -8.20
N ASP A 145 10.72 -12.91 -7.93
CA ASP A 145 11.76 -13.00 -8.94
C ASP A 145 12.03 -14.44 -9.39
N GLU A 146 12.65 -14.59 -10.56
CA GLU A 146 12.89 -15.89 -11.20
C GLU A 146 13.76 -16.80 -10.32
N ASP A 147 14.82 -16.27 -9.71
CA ASP A 147 15.73 -17.03 -8.86
C ASP A 147 14.99 -17.63 -7.65
N THR A 148 14.10 -16.84 -7.02
CA THR A 148 13.24 -17.29 -5.93
C THR A 148 12.27 -18.37 -6.40
N ILE A 149 11.67 -18.21 -7.58
CA ILE A 149 10.74 -19.20 -8.16
C ILE A 149 11.47 -20.52 -8.42
N GLU A 150 12.60 -20.48 -9.13
CA GLU A 150 13.41 -21.66 -9.45
C GLU A 150 13.85 -22.38 -8.17
N THR A 151 14.31 -21.64 -7.16
CA THR A 151 14.74 -22.21 -5.88
C THR A 151 13.61 -22.96 -5.17
N VAL A 152 12.42 -22.36 -5.08
CA VAL A 152 11.28 -22.95 -4.38
C VAL A 152 10.72 -24.16 -5.14
N ILE A 153 10.59 -24.06 -6.46
CA ILE A 153 10.12 -25.16 -7.31
C ILE A 153 11.12 -26.32 -7.32
N GLY A 154 12.42 -26.04 -7.46
CA GLY A 154 13.47 -27.06 -7.44
C GLY A 154 13.57 -27.77 -6.09
N SER A 155 13.27 -27.08 -4.98
CA SER A 155 13.20 -27.71 -3.66
C SER A 155 11.98 -28.61 -3.53
N LEU A 156 10.81 -28.19 -4.05
CA LEU A 156 9.60 -29.03 -4.10
C LEU A 156 9.81 -30.34 -4.88
N LEU A 157 10.50 -30.28 -6.02
CA LEU A 157 10.77 -31.48 -6.84
C LEU A 157 11.71 -32.48 -6.15
N ARG A 158 12.67 -31.99 -5.36
CA ARG A 158 13.63 -32.84 -4.63
C ARG A 158 13.03 -33.51 -3.40
N GLU A 159 12.03 -32.90 -2.76
CA GLU A 159 11.39 -33.45 -1.56
C GLU A 159 10.38 -34.57 -1.83
N GLU A 160 9.86 -34.69 -3.06
CA GLU A 160 8.94 -35.76 -3.47
C GLU A 160 9.59 -36.86 -4.34
N SER A 161 10.91 -36.75 -4.60
CA SER A 161 11.72 -37.80 -5.26
C SER A 161 12.26 -38.78 -4.23
#